data_AF-A0A399PAY9-F1
#
_entry.id   AF-A0A399PAY9-F1
#
_cell.length_a   1.000
_cell.length_b   1.000
_cell.length_c   1.000
_cell.angle_alpha   90.00
_cell.angle_beta   90.00
_cell.angle_gamma   90.00
#
_symmetry.space_group_name_H-M   'P 1'
#
loop_
_entity.id
_entity.type
_entity.pdbx_description
1 polymer ?
#
loop_
_entity_poly.entity_id
_entity_poly.type
_entity_poly.pdbx_seq_one_letter_code
_entity_poly.pdbx_strand_id
1 'polypeptide(L)'
;SVPALTSPARGATAGLTSAPTPSASASASGDAAPSAESDPDVAATASPDPDAAAPTLLRLRASCLRRGDVGCLAEVDETGSPVEDADRSAIASGASAALDDPALHVADALGPAQRLGDSALISLRPENAPGPETSAPGRRPASLLMVRGEAGWRIRDLMDDR
;
A
#
# COMPACT_ATOMS: atom_id res chain seq x y z
N SER A 1 -15.05 -14.14 41.39
CA SER A 1 -13.86 -14.20 42.25
C SER A 1 -12.65 -13.77 41.46
N VAL A 2 -11.99 -12.69 41.87
CA VAL A 2 -10.71 -12.23 41.32
C VAL A 2 -9.62 -12.51 42.36
N PRO A 3 -8.48 -13.10 41.98
CA PRO A 3 -7.27 -12.98 42.76
C PRO A 3 -6.34 -11.92 42.13
N ALA A 4 -6.00 -10.93 42.94
CA ALA A 4 -4.85 -10.04 42.77
C ALA A 4 -3.76 -10.44 43.78
N LEU A 5 -2.56 -9.85 43.60
CA LEU A 5 -1.35 -9.85 44.46
C LEU A 5 -0.36 -10.98 44.10
N THR A 6 0.97 -10.81 43.96
CA THR A 6 1.92 -9.76 44.38
C THR A 6 3.32 -10.05 43.75
N SER A 7 4.12 -9.01 43.51
CA SER A 7 5.58 -9.04 43.18
C SER A 7 6.43 -9.55 44.39
N PRO A 8 7.79 -9.79 44.33
CA PRO A 8 8.85 -8.81 44.00
C PRO A 8 10.14 -9.36 43.32
N ALA A 9 11.14 -8.47 43.21
CA ALA A 9 12.38 -8.54 42.44
C ALA A 9 13.62 -9.12 43.16
N ARG A 10 14.70 -9.21 42.36
CA ARG A 10 16.17 -9.20 42.65
C ARG A 10 16.92 -10.52 42.78
N GLY A 11 17.99 -10.61 41.99
CA GLY A 11 19.17 -11.42 42.26
C GLY A 11 20.31 -11.01 41.31
N ALA A 12 21.27 -10.27 41.83
CA ALA A 12 22.55 -9.94 41.17
C ALA A 12 23.66 -10.69 41.91
N THR A 13 24.66 -11.23 41.20
CA THR A 13 26.05 -11.34 41.69
C THR A 13 27.04 -11.57 40.55
N ALA A 14 28.21 -10.97 40.74
CA ALA A 14 29.32 -10.77 39.82
C ALA A 14 30.19 -12.00 39.53
N GLY A 15 31.03 -11.90 38.50
CA GLY A 15 32.23 -12.72 38.28
C GLY A 15 33.22 -12.00 37.36
N LEU A 16 34.45 -11.80 37.85
CA LEU A 16 35.50 -10.92 37.33
C LEU A 16 36.38 -11.53 36.22
N THR A 17 36.82 -10.65 35.31
CA THR A 17 38.15 -10.47 34.69
C THR A 17 38.91 -11.64 34.02
N SER A 18 39.35 -11.43 32.77
CA SER A 18 40.72 -11.68 32.31
C SER A 18 41.05 -11.00 30.96
N ALA A 19 42.06 -10.14 31.04
CA ALA A 19 43.07 -9.59 30.09
C ALA A 19 42.86 -9.50 28.55
N PRO A 20 43.41 -8.45 27.90
CA PRO A 20 43.43 -8.26 26.45
C PRO A 20 44.67 -8.89 25.79
N THR A 21 44.54 -9.32 24.53
CA THR A 21 45.69 -9.61 23.67
C THR A 21 45.40 -9.10 22.26
N PRO A 22 46.25 -8.24 21.66
CA PRO A 22 46.07 -7.76 20.29
C PRO A 22 46.84 -8.65 19.31
N SER A 23 46.18 -9.08 18.23
CA SER A 23 46.88 -9.35 16.98
C SER A 23 45.95 -9.26 15.79
N ALA A 24 46.32 -8.37 14.89
CA ALA A 24 45.67 -8.06 13.64
C ALA A 24 45.77 -9.23 12.66
N SER A 25 44.72 -9.43 11.87
CA SER A 25 44.85 -9.43 10.41
C SER A 25 43.48 -9.42 9.76
N ALA A 26 43.35 -8.48 8.83
CA ALA A 26 42.22 -8.33 7.96
C ALA A 26 41.95 -9.62 7.17
N SER A 27 40.69 -10.02 7.14
CA SER A 27 40.04 -10.43 5.91
C SER A 27 38.63 -9.89 5.98
N ALA A 28 38.50 -8.66 5.47
CA ALA A 28 37.25 -8.16 4.97
C ALA A 28 36.80 -9.10 3.84
N SER A 29 36.16 -10.21 4.21
CA SER A 29 35.11 -10.74 3.36
C SER A 29 33.97 -9.76 3.55
N GLY A 30 33.88 -8.83 2.60
CA GLY A 30 32.66 -8.09 2.39
C GLY A 30 31.57 -9.11 2.08
N ASP A 31 30.95 -9.64 3.12
CA ASP A 31 29.56 -10.03 3.07
C ASP A 31 28.79 -8.70 2.94
N ALA A 32 28.86 -8.13 1.74
CA ALA A 32 27.83 -7.23 1.30
C ALA A 32 26.59 -8.12 1.22
N ALA A 33 25.92 -8.27 2.37
CA ALA A 33 24.52 -8.62 2.39
C ALA A 33 23.88 -7.79 1.29
N PRO A 34 23.12 -8.39 0.35
CA PRO A 34 22.44 -7.62 -0.65
C PRO A 34 21.66 -6.56 0.12
N SER A 35 22.04 -5.28 -0.06
CA SER A 35 21.21 -4.18 0.39
C SER A 35 19.84 -4.55 -0.12
N ALA A 36 18.91 -4.84 0.79
CA ALA A 36 17.55 -5.13 0.42
C ALA A 36 17.09 -3.87 -0.31
N GLU A 37 17.19 -3.88 -1.63
CA GLU A 37 16.60 -2.87 -2.47
C GLU A 37 15.11 -3.03 -2.19
N SER A 38 14.62 -2.21 -1.27
CA SER A 38 13.21 -2.18 -0.94
C SER A 38 12.49 -1.91 -2.25
N ASP A 39 11.62 -2.83 -2.62
CA ASP A 39 10.79 -2.70 -3.81
C ASP A 39 10.16 -1.30 -3.85
N PRO A 40 10.35 -0.52 -4.92
CA PRO A 40 9.94 0.89 -4.94
C PRO A 40 8.44 1.04 -4.76
N ASP A 41 7.64 0.06 -5.17
CA ASP A 41 6.20 0.08 -4.96
C ASP A 41 5.87 -0.14 -3.47
N VAL A 42 6.51 -1.09 -2.78
CA VAL A 42 6.41 -1.25 -1.31
C VAL A 42 6.82 0.02 -0.56
N ALA A 43 7.92 0.67 -0.97
CA ALA A 43 8.37 1.90 -0.35
C ALA A 43 7.35 3.05 -0.54
N ALA A 44 6.74 3.13 -1.73
CA ALA A 44 5.75 4.15 -2.03
C ALA A 44 4.42 3.94 -1.29
N THR A 45 3.93 2.70 -1.16
CA THR A 45 2.71 2.42 -0.38
C THR A 45 2.92 2.58 1.13
N ALA A 46 4.12 2.34 1.63
CA ALA A 46 4.50 2.60 3.03
C ALA A 46 4.73 4.10 3.34
N SER A 47 4.92 4.93 2.31
CA SER A 47 5.15 6.37 2.45
C SER A 47 4.07 7.02 3.33
N PRO A 48 4.42 7.94 4.24
CA PRO A 48 3.42 8.72 4.96
C PRO A 48 2.60 9.63 4.03
N ASP A 49 3.09 9.92 2.84
CA ASP A 49 2.48 10.82 1.86
C ASP A 49 1.47 10.08 0.95
N PRO A 50 0.16 10.38 1.03
CA PRO A 50 -0.86 9.76 0.19
C PRO A 50 -0.70 10.13 -1.29
N ASP A 51 -0.18 11.32 -1.62
CA ASP A 51 0.03 11.72 -3.01
C ASP A 51 1.10 10.83 -3.69
N ALA A 52 2.09 10.37 -2.91
CA ALA A 52 3.09 9.41 -3.37
C ALA A 52 2.55 7.96 -3.44
N ALA A 53 1.66 7.59 -2.52
CA ALA A 53 1.13 6.22 -2.43
C ALA A 53 0.04 5.91 -3.45
N ALA A 54 -0.85 6.87 -3.72
CA ALA A 54 -2.02 6.70 -4.58
C ALA A 54 -1.72 6.18 -6.00
N PRO A 55 -0.79 6.77 -6.79
CA PRO A 55 -0.51 6.28 -8.14
C PRO A 55 0.10 4.86 -8.12
N THR A 56 0.80 4.51 -7.04
CA THR A 56 1.35 3.16 -6.85
C THR A 56 0.25 2.14 -6.57
N LEU A 57 -0.67 2.44 -5.65
CA LEU A 57 -1.79 1.54 -5.35
C LEU A 57 -2.67 1.27 -6.57
N LEU A 58 -2.99 2.29 -7.37
CA LEU A 58 -3.78 2.10 -8.60
C LEU A 58 -3.06 1.20 -9.61
N ARG A 59 -1.74 1.38 -9.80
CA ARG A 59 -0.91 0.51 -10.65
C ARG A 59 -0.85 -0.93 -10.14
N LEU A 60 -0.68 -1.12 -8.83
CA LEU A 60 -0.65 -2.43 -8.20
C LEU A 60 -2.00 -3.14 -8.34
N ARG A 61 -3.11 -2.46 -8.04
CA ARG A 61 -4.47 -2.98 -8.22
C ARG A 61 -4.71 -3.46 -9.65
N ALA A 62 -4.38 -2.61 -10.63
CA ALA A 62 -4.49 -2.95 -12.05
C ALA A 62 -3.66 -4.19 -12.42
N SER A 63 -2.46 -4.31 -11.85
CA SER A 63 -1.57 -5.46 -12.02
C SER A 63 -2.17 -6.74 -11.40
N CYS A 64 -2.75 -6.66 -10.20
CA CYS A 64 -3.42 -7.78 -9.54
C CYS A 64 -4.63 -8.26 -10.35
N LEU A 65 -5.49 -7.34 -10.81
CA LEU A 65 -6.68 -7.64 -11.61
C LEU A 65 -6.33 -8.32 -12.92
N ARG A 66 -5.33 -7.82 -13.65
CA ARG A 66 -4.86 -8.46 -14.90
C ARG A 66 -4.34 -9.87 -14.71
N ARG A 67 -3.78 -10.19 -13.54
CA ARG A 67 -3.31 -11.53 -13.20
C ARG A 67 -4.40 -12.44 -12.62
N GLY A 68 -5.57 -11.89 -12.26
CA GLY A 68 -6.60 -12.63 -11.52
C GLY A 68 -6.15 -13.05 -10.13
N ASP A 69 -5.29 -12.26 -9.48
CA ASP A 69 -4.63 -12.62 -8.22
C ASP A 69 -5.30 -11.97 -7.00
N VAL A 70 -6.14 -12.75 -6.31
CA VAL A 70 -6.85 -12.29 -5.10
C VAL A 70 -5.91 -12.08 -3.90
N GLY A 71 -4.79 -12.82 -3.83
CA GLY A 71 -3.80 -12.64 -2.77
C GLY A 71 -3.08 -11.30 -2.91
N CYS A 72 -2.75 -10.92 -4.15
CA CYS A 72 -2.22 -9.59 -4.47
C CYS A 72 -3.19 -8.46 -4.08
N LEU A 73 -4.49 -8.62 -4.38
CA LEU A 73 -5.50 -7.61 -4.01
C LEU A 73 -5.57 -7.37 -2.50
N ALA A 74 -5.39 -8.41 -1.68
CA ALA A 74 -5.44 -8.28 -0.22
C ALA A 74 -4.32 -7.39 0.36
N GLU A 75 -3.25 -7.13 -0.39
CA GLU A 75 -2.20 -6.19 -0.01
C GLU A 75 -2.48 -4.75 -0.44
N VAL A 76 -3.35 -4.56 -1.45
CA VAL A 76 -3.65 -3.27 -2.08
C VAL A 76 -4.96 -2.69 -1.56
N ASP A 77 -5.98 -3.52 -1.44
CA ASP A 77 -7.31 -3.15 -0.99
C ASP A 77 -7.46 -3.37 0.51
N GLU A 78 -8.18 -2.47 1.18
CA GLU A 78 -8.50 -2.61 2.58
C GLU A 78 -9.48 -3.76 2.78
N THR A 79 -9.23 -4.60 3.79
CA THR A 79 -10.09 -5.74 4.09
C THR A 79 -11.49 -5.31 4.51
N GLY A 80 -12.51 -5.96 3.95
CA GLY A 80 -13.93 -5.66 4.16
C GLY A 80 -14.41 -4.42 3.42
N SER A 81 -13.65 -3.92 2.44
CA SER A 81 -13.98 -2.69 1.73
C SER A 81 -14.83 -2.94 0.46
N PRO A 82 -15.58 -1.93 -0.01
CA PRO A 82 -16.34 -2.03 -1.25
C PRO A 82 -15.47 -2.36 -2.48
N VAL A 83 -14.27 -1.79 -2.58
CA VAL A 83 -13.37 -2.05 -3.71
C VAL A 83 -12.88 -3.50 -3.71
N GLU A 84 -12.57 -4.06 -2.53
CA GLU A 84 -12.12 -5.45 -2.39
C GLU A 84 -13.20 -6.44 -2.87
N ASP A 85 -14.46 -6.20 -2.50
CA ASP A 85 -15.59 -7.02 -2.94
C ASP A 85 -15.81 -6.94 -4.46
N ALA A 86 -15.77 -5.71 -5.00
CA ALA A 86 -15.91 -5.48 -6.43
C ALA A 86 -14.80 -6.18 -7.25
N ASP A 87 -13.55 -6.11 -6.79
CA ASP A 87 -12.40 -6.68 -7.48
C ASP A 87 -12.38 -8.20 -7.42
N ARG A 88 -12.68 -8.77 -6.25
CA ARG A 88 -12.84 -10.21 -6.10
C ARG A 88 -13.95 -10.74 -7.01
N SER A 89 -15.07 -10.02 -7.11
CA SER A 89 -16.18 -10.36 -8.00
C SER A 89 -15.77 -10.26 -9.48
N ALA A 90 -14.99 -9.24 -9.86
CA ALA A 90 -14.46 -9.08 -11.21
C ALA A 90 -13.49 -10.22 -11.60
N ILE A 91 -12.68 -10.71 -10.66
CA ILE A 91 -11.84 -11.90 -10.88
C ILE A 91 -12.70 -13.16 -11.00
N ALA A 92 -13.63 -13.39 -10.07
CA ALA A 92 -14.48 -14.59 -10.05
C ALA A 92 -15.36 -14.72 -11.30
N SER A 93 -15.81 -13.59 -11.86
CA SER A 93 -16.60 -13.54 -13.10
C SER A 93 -15.76 -13.55 -14.38
N GLY A 94 -14.44 -13.42 -14.28
CA GLY A 94 -13.53 -13.26 -15.42
C GLY A 94 -13.58 -11.88 -16.10
N ALA A 95 -14.39 -10.94 -15.59
CA ALA A 95 -14.52 -9.59 -16.12
C ALA A 95 -13.21 -8.78 -15.99
N SER A 96 -12.37 -9.10 -15.00
CA SER A 96 -11.08 -8.46 -14.75
C SER A 96 -10.12 -8.51 -15.95
N ALA A 97 -10.17 -9.57 -16.78
CA ALA A 97 -9.32 -9.71 -17.96
C ALA A 97 -9.72 -8.77 -19.12
N ALA A 98 -10.93 -8.20 -19.08
CA ALA A 98 -11.45 -7.28 -20.08
C ALA A 98 -11.32 -5.80 -19.64
N LEU A 99 -10.75 -5.53 -18.46
CA LEU A 99 -10.55 -4.16 -17.97
C LEU A 99 -9.31 -3.53 -18.61
N ASP A 100 -9.51 -2.45 -19.35
CA ASP A 100 -8.44 -1.63 -19.89
C ASP A 100 -7.90 -0.63 -18.83
N ASP A 101 -6.71 -0.06 -19.06
CA ASP A 101 -6.07 0.90 -18.15
C ASP A 101 -6.94 2.08 -17.74
N PRO A 102 -7.79 2.65 -18.63
CA PRO A 102 -8.80 3.57 -18.19
C PRO A 102 -9.66 2.89 -17.10
N ALA A 103 -10.33 1.77 -17.33
CA ALA A 103 -11.28 1.19 -16.35
C ALA A 103 -10.64 0.90 -14.97
N LEU A 104 -9.31 0.85 -14.93
CA LEU A 104 -8.49 0.64 -13.75
C LEU A 104 -7.95 1.95 -13.14
N HIS A 105 -8.30 3.10 -13.72
CA HIS A 105 -7.90 4.46 -13.31
C HIS A 105 -6.37 4.70 -13.29
N VAL A 106 -5.60 3.88 -14.02
CA VAL A 106 -4.13 3.95 -14.04
C VAL A 106 -3.64 5.24 -14.71
N ALA A 107 -4.39 5.74 -15.69
CA ALA A 107 -4.06 6.92 -16.48
C ALA A 107 -4.81 8.19 -16.05
N ASP A 108 -5.62 8.12 -14.99
CA ASP A 108 -6.35 9.30 -14.52
C ASP A 108 -5.40 10.31 -13.86
N ALA A 109 -5.66 11.60 -14.03
CA ALA A 109 -4.95 12.66 -13.35
C ALA A 109 -5.45 12.77 -11.89
N LEU A 110 -4.53 12.64 -10.94
CA LEU A 110 -4.81 12.73 -9.51
C LEU A 110 -4.80 14.19 -9.05
N GLY A 111 -5.84 14.60 -8.32
CA GLY A 111 -5.86 15.84 -7.54
C GLY A 111 -5.04 15.72 -6.26
N PRO A 112 -4.79 16.83 -5.55
CA PRO A 112 -4.09 16.80 -4.27
C PRO A 112 -4.88 16.03 -3.21
N ALA A 113 -4.19 15.25 -2.40
CA ALA A 113 -4.81 14.48 -1.33
C ALA A 113 -5.41 15.36 -0.23
N GLN A 114 -6.67 15.08 0.09
CA GLN A 114 -7.36 15.64 1.25
C GLN A 114 -7.22 14.65 2.39
N ARG A 115 -6.41 14.98 3.41
CA ARG A 115 -6.18 14.10 4.56
C ARG A 115 -7.25 14.27 5.63
N LEU A 116 -7.80 13.14 6.08
CA LEU A 116 -8.78 13.04 7.16
C LEU A 116 -8.28 11.99 8.18
N GLY A 117 -7.40 12.40 9.09
CA GLY A 117 -6.73 11.49 10.01
C GLY A 117 -5.86 10.47 9.27
N ASP A 118 -6.11 9.18 9.50
CA ASP A 118 -5.47 8.07 8.80
C ASP A 118 -6.14 7.72 7.47
N SER A 119 -7.04 8.57 6.98
CA SER A 119 -7.64 8.44 5.64
C SER A 119 -7.19 9.57 4.72
N ALA A 120 -7.23 9.32 3.41
CA ALA A 120 -7.01 10.34 2.39
C ALA A 120 -8.03 10.18 1.26
N LEU A 121 -8.56 11.30 0.76
CA LEU A 121 -9.46 11.36 -0.38
C LEU A 121 -8.77 12.09 -1.53
N ILE A 122 -8.75 11.50 -2.72
CA ILE A 122 -8.11 12.04 -3.93
C ILE A 122 -9.12 12.04 -5.07
N SER A 123 -9.28 13.16 -5.77
CA SER A 123 -10.09 13.22 -6.98
C SER A 123 -9.32 12.68 -8.18
N LEU A 124 -9.96 11.85 -8.98
CA LEU A 124 -9.45 11.26 -10.22
C LEU A 124 -10.16 11.91 -11.40
N ARG A 125 -9.39 12.45 -12.35
CA ARG A 125 -9.93 13.06 -13.56
C ARG A 125 -9.43 12.31 -14.79
N PRO A 126 -10.31 11.86 -15.70
CA PRO A 126 -9.86 11.23 -16.94
C PRO A 126 -9.05 12.20 -17.79
N GLU A 127 -7.89 11.75 -18.30
CA GLU A 127 -7.02 12.56 -19.15
C GLU A 127 -7.74 13.04 -20.43
N ASN A 128 -8.62 12.19 -20.97
CA ASN A 128 -9.40 12.42 -22.17
C ASN A 128 -10.83 12.88 -21.87
N ALA A 129 -11.05 13.75 -20.88
CA ALA A 129 -12.32 14.46 -20.79
C ALA A 129 -12.43 15.36 -22.04
N PRO A 130 -13.34 15.08 -23.00
CA PRO A 130 -13.50 15.98 -24.12
C PRO A 130 -13.82 17.38 -23.59
N GLY A 131 -13.22 18.41 -24.21
CA GLY A 131 -13.66 19.78 -24.00
C GLY A 131 -15.18 19.89 -24.23
N PRO A 132 -15.83 21.00 -23.80
CA PRO A 132 -17.29 21.14 -23.75
C PRO A 132 -18.04 20.97 -25.09
N GLU A 133 -17.34 20.69 -26.18
CA GLU A 133 -17.80 20.73 -27.57
C GLU A 133 -17.94 19.33 -28.22
N THR A 134 -17.59 18.21 -27.55
CA THR A 134 -17.85 16.87 -28.13
C THR A 134 -18.64 15.95 -27.20
N SER A 135 -19.87 15.65 -27.64
CA SER A 135 -20.90 14.87 -26.95
C SER A 135 -20.64 13.35 -26.99
N ALA A 136 -19.40 12.91 -26.84
CA ALA A 136 -19.17 11.57 -26.32
C ALA A 136 -19.43 11.63 -24.82
N PRO A 137 -20.13 10.67 -24.19
CA PRO A 137 -20.11 10.57 -22.74
C PRO A 137 -18.67 10.26 -22.34
N GLY A 138 -17.90 11.33 -22.09
CA GLY A 138 -16.59 11.23 -21.48
C GLY A 138 -16.75 10.49 -20.16
N ARG A 139 -15.73 9.73 -19.80
CA ARG A 139 -15.68 9.14 -18.46
C ARG A 139 -15.90 10.23 -17.43
N ARG A 140 -16.65 9.90 -16.38
CA ARG A 140 -16.90 10.80 -15.26
C ARG A 140 -15.69 10.84 -14.32
N PRO A 141 -15.44 11.96 -13.65
CA PRO A 141 -14.48 11.97 -12.55
C PRO A 141 -14.84 10.90 -11.51
N ALA A 142 -13.84 10.44 -10.78
CA ALA A 142 -14.01 9.50 -9.69
C ALA A 142 -13.29 10.02 -8.43
N SER A 143 -13.52 9.38 -7.30
CA SER A 143 -12.89 9.67 -6.03
C SER A 143 -12.25 8.42 -5.46
N LEU A 144 -10.96 8.49 -5.17
CA LEU A 144 -10.18 7.45 -4.50
C LEU A 144 -10.15 7.73 -3.00
N LEU A 145 -10.71 6.82 -2.20
CA LEU A 145 -10.59 6.82 -0.75
C LEU A 145 -9.54 5.79 -0.33
N MET A 146 -8.56 6.22 0.46
CA MET A 146 -7.50 5.38 0.99
C MET A 146 -7.46 5.46 2.52
N VAL A 147 -6.97 4.40 3.14
CA VAL A 147 -6.69 4.33 4.58
C VAL A 147 -5.27 3.88 4.84
N ARG A 148 -4.68 4.39 5.91
CA ARG A 148 -3.35 4.01 6.37
C ARG A 148 -3.47 3.03 7.53
N GLY A 149 -2.90 1.85 7.35
CA GLY A 149 -2.67 0.88 8.40
C GLY A 149 -1.18 0.70 8.71
N GLU A 150 -0.87 -0.32 9.49
CA GLU A 150 0.51 -0.67 9.86
C GLU A 150 1.39 -1.03 8.64
N ALA A 151 0.77 -1.61 7.61
CA ALA A 151 1.44 -2.02 6.37
C ALA A 151 1.58 -0.89 5.32
N GLY A 152 1.09 0.32 5.63
CA GLY A 152 1.03 1.43 4.69
C GLY A 152 -0.38 1.76 4.24
N TRP A 153 -0.50 2.41 3.09
CA TRP A 153 -1.78 2.81 2.52
C TRP A 153 -2.45 1.64 1.78
N ARG A 154 -3.78 1.57 1.88
CA ARG A 154 -4.64 0.64 1.13
C ARG A 154 -5.86 1.37 0.58
N ILE A 155 -6.41 0.87 -0.53
CA ILE A 155 -7.61 1.42 -1.17
C ILE A 155 -8.82 0.97 -0.38
N ARG A 156 -9.63 1.92 0.09
CA ARG A 156 -10.91 1.62 0.74
C ARG A 156 -12.05 1.68 -0.25
N ASP A 157 -12.08 2.68 -1.13
CA ASP A 157 -13.19 2.83 -2.05
C ASP A 157 -12.77 3.58 -3.31
N LEU A 158 -13.48 3.31 -4.40
CA LEU A 158 -13.30 3.96 -5.67
C LEU A 158 -14.68 4.29 -6.24
N MET A 159 -15.05 5.56 -6.13
CA MET A 159 -16.41 6.04 -6.36
C MET A 159 -16.46 6.87 -7.64
N ASP A 160 -17.21 6.43 -8.64
CA ASP A 160 -17.52 7.28 -9.79
C ASP A 160 -18.52 8.39 -9.40
N ASP A 161 -18.26 9.63 -9.82
CA ASP A 161 -19.20 10.74 -9.62
C ASP A 161 -20.47 10.48 -10.45
N ARG A 162 -21.61 10.30 -9.77
CA ARG A 162 -22.90 9.94 -10.38
C ARG A 162 -23.72 11.12 -10.86
#